data_AF-A0A511VB84-F1
#
_entry.id   AF-A0A511VB84-F1
#
_cell.length_a   1.000
_cell.length_b   1.000
_cell.length_c   1.000
_cell.angle_alpha   90.00
_cell.angle_beta   90.00
_cell.angle_gamma   90.00
#
_symmetry.space_group_name_H-M   'P 1'
#
loop_
_entity.id
_entity.type
_entity.pdbx_description
1 polymer ?
#
loop_
_entity_poly.entity_id
_entity_poly.type
_entity_poly.pdbx_seq_one_letter_code
_entity_poly.pdbx_strand_id
1 'polypeptide(L)'
;MYSKERLYYLEQFLAYTEELVTALEEERYEELDALLEKRQQVIVAVDALDAAASPQVVQASKPLYLSLLTKIEQQDRQFRELAEKKKQETAYELQKIRASKRLNRSYRNSPYSNEGYYIDQTIGSTKV
;
A
#
# COMPACT_ATOMS: atom_id res chain seq x y z
N MET A 1 1.06 -37.83 -1.48
CA MET A 1 1.62 -36.96 -0.43
C MET A 1 1.72 -35.53 -0.96
N TYR A 2 2.51 -35.32 -2.02
CA TYR A 2 2.58 -34.08 -2.81
C TYR A 2 1.25 -33.31 -2.96
N SER A 3 0.18 -33.98 -3.41
CA SER A 3 -1.08 -33.31 -3.68
C SER A 3 -1.76 -32.67 -2.46
N LYS A 4 -1.62 -33.29 -1.28
CA LYS A 4 -2.20 -32.77 -0.04
C LYS A 4 -1.38 -31.61 0.52
N GLU A 5 -0.05 -31.72 0.45
CA GLU A 5 0.87 -30.67 0.88
C GLU A 5 0.75 -29.43 -0.01
N ARG A 6 0.65 -29.61 -1.33
CA ARG A 6 0.44 -28.50 -2.25
C ARG A 6 -0.88 -27.79 -1.99
N LEU A 7 -1.97 -28.54 -1.77
CA LEU A 7 -3.27 -27.95 -1.44
C LEU A 7 -3.18 -27.12 -0.16
N TYR A 8 -2.55 -27.66 0.89
CA TYR A 8 -2.34 -26.96 2.15
C TYR A 8 -1.60 -25.62 1.94
N TYR A 9 -0.50 -25.62 1.19
CA TYR A 9 0.24 -24.38 0.92
C TYR A 9 -0.58 -23.38 0.10
N LEU A 10 -1.37 -23.83 -0.88
CA LEU A 10 -2.24 -22.95 -1.65
C LEU A 10 -3.35 -22.33 -0.78
N GLU A 11 -3.91 -23.08 0.18
CA GLU A 11 -4.87 -22.56 1.16
C GLU A 11 -4.22 -21.52 2.08
N GLN A 12 -2.99 -21.77 2.56
CA GLN A 12 -2.23 -20.79 3.34
C GLN A 12 -1.93 -19.52 2.55
N PHE A 13 -1.58 -19.65 1.27
CA PHE A 13 -1.36 -18.49 0.40
C PHE A 13 -2.61 -17.64 0.27
N LEU A 14 -3.78 -18.28 0.08
CA LEU A 14 -5.05 -17.59 0.01
C LEU A 14 -5.34 -16.85 1.32
N ALA A 15 -5.21 -17.54 2.47
CA ALA A 15 -5.44 -16.96 3.78
C ALA A 15 -4.56 -15.72 4.04
N TYR A 16 -3.26 -15.80 3.76
CA TYR A 16 -2.38 -14.63 3.91
C TYR A 16 -2.72 -13.50 2.94
N THR A 17 -3.21 -13.81 1.74
CA THR A 17 -3.66 -12.78 0.79
C THR A 17 -4.95 -12.11 1.26
N GLU A 18 -5.88 -12.86 1.86
CA GLU A 18 -7.09 -12.33 2.50
C GLU A 18 -6.72 -11.45 3.70
N GLU A 19 -5.82 -11.91 4.59
CA GLU A 19 -5.33 -11.12 5.72
C GLU A 19 -4.64 -9.82 5.28
N LEU A 20 -3.87 -9.85 4.18
CA LEU A 20 -3.26 -8.65 3.60
C LEU A 20 -4.30 -7.65 3.09
N VAL A 21 -5.38 -8.12 2.47
CA VAL A 21 -6.49 -7.25 2.04
C VAL A 21 -7.15 -6.62 3.27
N THR A 22 -7.50 -7.42 4.28
CA THR A 22 -8.11 -6.92 5.52
C THR A 22 -7.20 -5.91 6.22
N ALA A 23 -5.90 -6.19 6.35
CA ALA A 23 -4.94 -5.27 6.95
C ALA A 23 -4.85 -3.94 6.18
N LEU A 24 -4.93 -3.96 4.85
CA LEU A 24 -4.96 -2.74 4.04
C LEU A 24 -6.27 -1.96 4.18
N GLU A 25 -7.41 -2.64 4.28
CA GLU A 25 -8.72 -2.00 4.48
C GLU A 25 -8.84 -1.36 5.86
N GLU A 26 -8.31 -2.03 6.89
CA GLU A 26 -8.32 -1.59 8.29
C GLU A 26 -7.12 -0.70 8.66
N GLU A 27 -6.24 -0.40 7.69
CA GLU A 27 -5.06 0.46 7.86
C GLU A 27 -4.04 -0.05 8.90
N ARG A 28 -4.01 -1.36 9.15
CA ARG A 28 -3.05 -2.07 10.02
C ARG A 28 -1.72 -2.28 9.32
N TYR A 29 -1.05 -1.17 8.96
CA TYR A 29 0.16 -1.18 8.14
C TYR A 29 1.36 -1.88 8.78
N GLU A 30 1.41 -1.90 10.12
CA GLU A 30 2.44 -2.57 10.91
C GLU A 30 2.49 -4.10 10.72
N GLU A 31 1.39 -4.71 10.29
CA GLU A 31 1.30 -6.16 10.08
C GLU A 31 1.70 -6.58 8.65
N LEU A 32 1.75 -5.64 7.70
CA LEU A 32 1.90 -5.96 6.27
C LEU A 32 3.21 -6.66 5.94
N ASP A 33 4.33 -6.20 6.50
CA ASP A 33 5.64 -6.78 6.21
C ASP A 33 5.71 -8.24 6.66
N ALA A 34 5.19 -8.54 7.85
CA ALA A 34 5.14 -9.90 8.39
C ALA A 34 4.23 -10.81 7.56
N LEU A 35 3.07 -10.30 7.11
CA LEU A 35 2.15 -11.06 6.25
C LEU A 35 2.74 -11.33 4.87
N LEU A 36 3.42 -10.34 4.27
CA LEU A 36 4.13 -10.50 3.00
C LEU A 36 5.27 -11.52 3.12
N GLU A 37 6.01 -11.52 4.22
CA GLU A 37 7.07 -12.50 4.47
C GLU A 37 6.50 -13.92 4.58
N LYS A 38 5.43 -14.13 5.37
CA LYS A 38 4.75 -15.42 5.46
C LYS A 38 4.26 -15.90 4.10
N ARG A 39 3.64 -15.01 3.32
CA ARG A 39 3.19 -15.31 1.96
C ARG A 39 4.35 -15.71 1.05
N GLN A 40 5.48 -15.02 1.13
CA GLN A 40 6.68 -15.36 0.36
C GLN A 40 7.25 -16.73 0.76
N GLN A 41 7.26 -17.07 2.05
CA GLN A 41 7.68 -18.39 2.54
C GLN A 41 6.82 -19.51 1.95
N VAL A 42 5.50 -19.28 1.82
CA VAL A 42 4.59 -20.23 1.17
C VAL A 42 4.92 -20.41 -0.31
N ILE A 43 5.22 -19.34 -1.06
CA ILE A 43 5.65 -19.44 -2.47
C ILE A 43 6.89 -20.32 -2.58
N VAL A 44 7.91 -20.05 -1.75
CA VAL A 44 9.16 -20.82 -1.74
C VAL A 44 8.90 -22.30 -1.43
N ALA A 45 7.98 -22.59 -0.50
CA ALA A 45 7.60 -23.97 -0.17
C ALA A 45 6.91 -24.67 -1.35
N VAL A 46 6.01 -23.99 -2.08
CA VAL A 46 5.38 -24.54 -3.28
C VAL A 46 6.40 -24.77 -4.39
N ASP A 47 7.31 -23.82 -4.62
CA ASP A 47 8.35 -23.95 -5.65
C ASP A 47 9.29 -25.13 -5.36
N ALA A 48 9.70 -25.28 -4.11
CA ALA A 48 10.52 -26.41 -3.67
C ALA A 48 9.77 -27.75 -3.82
N LEU A 49 8.49 -27.78 -3.49
CA LEU A 49 7.64 -28.97 -3.62
C LEU A 49 7.48 -29.36 -5.10
N ASP A 50 7.24 -28.39 -5.98
CA ASP A 50 7.11 -28.58 -7.43
C ASP A 50 8.43 -29.05 -8.05
N ALA A 51 9.57 -28.52 -7.60
CA ALA A 51 10.89 -28.94 -8.07
C ALA A 51 11.26 -30.37 -7.65
N ALA A 52 10.76 -30.84 -6.50
CA ALA A 52 10.97 -32.21 -6.02
C ALA A 52 10.05 -33.24 -6.70
N ALA A 53 8.95 -32.80 -7.32
CA ALA A 53 7.98 -33.68 -7.95
C ALA A 53 8.28 -33.92 -9.44
N SER A 54 7.97 -35.13 -9.91
CA SER A 54 8.04 -35.42 -11.35
C SER A 54 7.00 -34.60 -12.12
N PRO A 55 7.32 -34.07 -13.31
CA PRO A 55 6.40 -33.26 -14.12
C PRO A 55 5.04 -33.92 -14.39
N GLN A 56 4.99 -35.24 -14.56
CA GLN A 56 3.74 -35.97 -14.79
C GLN A 56 2.79 -35.89 -13.58
N VAL A 57 3.34 -35.97 -12.35
CA VAL A 57 2.56 -35.86 -11.11
C VAL A 57 2.03 -34.44 -10.94
N VAL A 58 2.87 -33.43 -11.21
CA VAL A 58 2.44 -32.02 -11.19
C VAL A 58 1.25 -31.81 -12.13
N GLN A 59 1.37 -32.27 -13.38
CA GLN A 59 0.35 -32.08 -14.40
C GLN A 59 -0.94 -32.86 -14.10
N ALA A 60 -0.84 -34.10 -13.62
CA ALA A 60 -1.99 -34.92 -13.24
C ALA A 60 -2.77 -34.32 -12.06
N SER A 61 -2.08 -33.61 -11.15
CA SER A 61 -2.70 -33.01 -9.97
C SER A 61 -3.31 -31.63 -10.23
N LYS A 62 -2.95 -30.94 -11.33
CA LYS A 62 -3.42 -29.58 -11.66
C LYS A 62 -4.95 -29.41 -11.64
N PRO A 63 -5.78 -30.34 -12.15
CA PRO A 63 -7.23 -30.18 -12.10
C PRO A 63 -7.80 -30.10 -10.68
N LEU A 64 -7.12 -30.71 -9.69
CA LEU A 64 -7.56 -30.73 -8.29
C LEU A 64 -7.51 -29.36 -7.63
N TYR A 65 -6.64 -28.46 -8.12
CA TYR A 65 -6.44 -27.14 -7.52
C TYR A 65 -6.96 -26.01 -8.38
N LEU A 66 -7.52 -26.31 -9.56
CA LEU A 66 -7.87 -25.29 -10.55
C LEU A 66 -8.83 -24.23 -9.96
N SER A 67 -9.86 -24.67 -9.24
CA SER A 67 -10.82 -23.77 -8.59
C SER A 67 -10.17 -22.88 -7.52
N LEU A 68 -9.25 -23.45 -6.73
CA LEU A 68 -8.51 -22.71 -5.70
C LEU A 68 -7.54 -21.70 -6.32
N LEU A 69 -6.83 -22.08 -7.39
CA LEU A 69 -5.93 -21.19 -8.12
C LEU A 69 -6.67 -20.00 -8.72
N THR A 70 -7.86 -20.21 -9.28
CA THR A 70 -8.71 -19.11 -9.78
C THR A 70 -9.12 -18.15 -8.66
N LYS A 71 -9.47 -18.68 -7.48
CA LYS A 71 -9.76 -17.83 -6.30
C LYS A 71 -8.55 -17.03 -5.87
N ILE A 72 -7.39 -17.68 -5.79
CA ILE A 72 -6.12 -17.03 -5.46
C ILE A 72 -5.80 -15.90 -6.44
N GLU A 73 -5.96 -16.13 -7.74
CA GLU A 73 -5.74 -15.10 -8.77
C GLU A 73 -6.67 -13.90 -8.59
N GLN A 74 -7.96 -14.17 -8.32
CA GLN A 74 -8.93 -13.11 -8.06
C GLN A 74 -8.58 -12.30 -6.81
N GLN A 75 -8.25 -12.98 -5.70
CA GLN A 75 -7.89 -12.33 -4.44
C GLN A 75 -6.61 -11.50 -4.58
N ASP A 76 -5.61 -12.02 -5.29
CA ASP A 76 -4.35 -11.32 -5.51
C ASP A 76 -4.54 -10.08 -6.40
N ARG A 77 -5.45 -10.15 -7.38
CA ARG A 77 -5.83 -8.97 -8.16
C ARG A 77 -6.46 -7.90 -7.27
N GLN A 78 -7.41 -8.28 -6.40
CA GLN A 78 -8.03 -7.35 -5.46
C GLN A 78 -6.99 -6.70 -4.53
N PHE A 79 -6.08 -7.50 -3.99
CA PHE A 79 -4.97 -7.01 -3.17
C PHE A 79 -4.13 -5.96 -3.92
N ARG A 80 -3.71 -6.24 -5.16
CA ARG A 80 -2.90 -5.30 -5.97
C ARG A 80 -3.65 -4.00 -6.26
N GLU A 81 -4.92 -4.09 -6.63
CA GLU A 81 -5.77 -2.92 -6.90
C GLU A 81 -5.91 -2.04 -5.65
N LEU A 82 -6.14 -2.66 -4.48
CA LEU A 82 -6.25 -1.95 -3.21
C LEU A 82 -4.91 -1.33 -2.77
N ALA A 83 -3.80 -2.07 -2.90
CA ALA A 83 -2.47 -1.58 -2.56
C ALA A 83 -2.08 -0.36 -3.41
N GLU A 84 -2.33 -0.40 -4.73
CA GLU A 84 -2.05 0.74 -5.61
C GLU A 84 -2.93 1.95 -5.28
N LYS A 85 -4.20 1.73 -4.93
CA LYS A 85 -5.09 2.80 -4.45
C LYS A 85 -4.56 3.45 -3.18
N LYS A 86 -4.24 2.66 -2.14
CA LYS A 86 -3.69 3.18 -0.86
C LYS A 86 -2.37 3.92 -1.06
N LYS A 87 -1.51 3.44 -1.98
CA LYS A 87 -0.27 4.13 -2.37
C LYS A 87 -0.55 5.49 -3.01
N GLN A 88 -1.53 5.59 -3.91
CA GLN A 88 -1.90 6.87 -4.53
C GLN A 88 -2.47 7.86 -3.51
N GLU A 89 -3.33 7.40 -2.60
CA GLU A 89 -3.86 8.21 -1.49
C GLU A 89 -2.73 8.75 -0.60
N THR A 90 -1.79 7.89 -0.20
CA THR A 90 -0.62 8.27 0.60
C THR A 90 0.26 9.28 -0.12
N ALA A 91 0.51 9.09 -1.42
CA ALA A 91 1.31 10.01 -2.23
C ALA A 91 0.66 11.40 -2.32
N TYR A 92 -0.67 11.45 -2.46
CA TYR A 92 -1.43 12.69 -2.50
C TYR A 92 -1.38 13.44 -1.15
N GLU A 93 -1.55 12.73 -0.04
CA GLU A 93 -1.43 13.35 1.30
C GLU A 93 0.00 13.86 1.57
N LEU A 94 1.03 13.13 1.14
CA LEU A 94 2.41 13.61 1.21
C LEU A 94 2.63 14.89 0.39
N GLN A 95 2.01 14.98 -0.78
CA GLN A 95 2.08 16.19 -1.62
C GLN A 95 1.42 17.38 -0.93
N LYS A 96 0.25 17.20 -0.30
CA LYS A 96 -0.41 18.25 0.50
C LYS A 96 0.48 18.72 1.65
N ILE A 97 1.09 17.79 2.40
CA ILE A 97 1.99 18.12 3.50
C ILE A 97 3.20 18.92 2.99
N ARG A 98 3.79 18.53 1.86
CA ARG A 98 4.90 19.26 1.24
C ARG A 98 4.50 20.66 0.79
N ALA A 99 3.33 20.82 0.18
CA ALA A 99 2.79 22.11 -0.22
C ALA A 99 2.53 23.02 1.00
N SER A 100 1.92 22.49 2.05
CA SER A 100 1.72 23.21 3.32
C SER A 100 3.05 23.65 3.95
N LYS A 101 4.05 22.76 4.01
CA LYS A 101 5.40 23.11 4.49
C LYS A 101 6.05 24.22 3.65
N ARG A 102 5.85 24.21 2.33
CA ARG A 102 6.37 25.27 1.44
C ARG A 102 5.71 26.61 1.71
N LEU A 103 4.38 26.65 1.84
CA LEU A 103 3.64 27.86 2.19
C LEU A 103 4.07 28.41 3.55
N ASN A 104 4.15 27.56 4.58
CA ASN A 104 4.61 27.96 5.92
C ASN A 104 6.03 28.54 5.92
N ARG A 105 6.95 28.00 5.11
CA ARG A 105 8.28 28.58 4.91
C ARG A 105 8.22 29.93 4.20
N SER A 106 7.37 30.07 3.20
CA SER A 106 7.17 31.34 2.48
C SER A 106 6.63 32.45 3.39
N TYR A 107 5.69 32.12 4.28
CA TYR A 107 5.18 33.08 5.27
C TYR A 107 6.24 33.46 6.32
N ARG A 108 7.04 32.48 6.80
CA ARG A 108 8.16 32.76 7.73
C ARG A 108 9.31 33.56 7.11
N ASN A 109 9.59 33.36 5.83
CA ASN A 109 10.67 34.04 5.10
C ASN A 109 10.18 35.28 4.34
N SER A 110 8.95 35.72 4.58
CA SER A 110 8.43 36.95 4.00
C SER A 110 9.19 38.14 4.59
N PRO A 111 9.83 39.01 3.76
CA PRO A 111 10.64 40.13 4.23
C PRO A 111 9.82 41.29 4.83
N TYR A 112 8.50 41.13 5.01
CA TYR A 112 7.61 42.15 5.57
C TYR A 112 7.68 42.25 7.10
N SER A 113 8.89 42.38 7.65
CA SER A 113 9.07 42.93 9.00
C SER A 113 9.58 44.38 9.01
N ASN A 114 9.67 45.06 7.85
CA ASN A 114 10.27 46.41 7.79
C ASN A 114 9.55 47.47 6.94
N GLU A 115 8.29 47.30 6.54
CA GLU A 115 7.52 48.44 6.00
C GLU A 115 6.15 48.51 6.66
N GLY A 116 6.17 49.04 7.89
CA GLY A 116 4.99 49.62 8.51
C GLY A 116 4.52 50.80 7.67
N TYR A 117 3.59 50.56 6.74
CA TYR A 117 2.74 51.62 6.21
C TYR A 117 1.79 52.07 7.33
N TYR A 118 2.27 53.00 8.16
CA TYR A 118 1.38 53.88 8.90
C TYR A 118 0.66 54.76 7.88
N ILE A 119 -0.53 54.37 7.46
CA ILE A 119 -1.49 55.33 6.92
C ILE A 119 -2.11 56.01 8.15
N ASP A 120 -1.36 56.94 8.72
CA ASP A 120 -1.94 57.97 9.56
C ASP A 120 -2.25 59.16 8.65
N GLN A 121 -3.42 59.13 8.03
CA GLN A 121 -4.08 60.34 7.53
C GLN A 121 -5.24 60.66 8.46
N THR A 122 -4.94 60.97 9.73
CA THR A 122 -5.80 61.85 10.51
C THR A 122 -5.91 63.20 9.82
N ILE A 123 -7.05 63.41 9.17
CA ILE A 123 -7.91 64.59 9.28
C ILE A 123 -7.23 65.85 9.90
N GLY A 124 -6.96 66.84 9.04
CA GLY A 124 -7.20 68.27 9.30
C GLY A 124 -6.09 69.13 9.91
N SER A 125 -5.62 70.13 9.15
CA SER A 125 -5.39 71.56 9.53
C SER A 125 -4.31 72.19 8.62
N THR A 126 -4.57 73.13 7.71
CA THR A 126 -4.87 74.57 7.82
C THR A 126 -3.73 75.43 7.22
N LYS A 127 -4.10 76.41 6.36
CA LYS A 127 -3.35 77.61 5.85
C LYS A 127 -2.19 77.31 4.87
N VAL A 128 -2.04 78.00 3.74
CA VAL A 128 -2.23 79.44 3.42
C VAL A 128 -2.92 79.61 2.06
#